data_AF-A0A1V5WNU1-F1
#
_entry.id   AF-A0A1V5WNU1-F1
#
_cell.length_a   1.000
_cell.length_b   1.000
_cell.length_c   1.000
_cell.angle_alpha   90.00
_cell.angle_beta   90.00
_cell.angle_gamma   90.00
#
_symmetry.space_group_name_H-M   'P 1'
#
loop_
_entity.id
_entity.type
_entity.pdbx_description
1 polymer ?
#
loop_
_entity_poly.entity_id
_entity_poly.type
_entity_poly.pdbx_seq_one_letter_code
_entity_poly.pdbx_strand_id
1 'polypeptide(L)'
;MGDLAIIEQDAVEYIERAQSRFEQKWTHTLYAQDPIFLFSSHRVEPGILEHKISSVAWHCGIQSPVFVSHTLYYKHIMNGLQNPVKNVETLCHAFLYAVDCDTQDRCILEFVVPGNNSPAYKATAYLRRHLNNSIYIESTT
;
A
#
# COMPACT_ATOMS: atom_id res chain seq x y z
N MET A 1 -11.26 -44.05 -31.60
CA MET A 1 -10.77 -43.68 -30.25
C MET A 1 -9.52 -42.85 -30.47
N GLY A 2 -9.58 -41.56 -30.17
CA GLY A 2 -8.53 -40.58 -30.46
C GLY A 2 -9.14 -39.19 -30.42
N ASP A 3 -9.52 -38.75 -29.21
CA ASP A 3 -10.15 -37.46 -28.97
C ASP A 3 -9.19 -36.32 -29.31
N LEU A 4 -9.66 -35.42 -30.18
CA LEU A 4 -9.05 -34.13 -30.49
C LEU A 4 -9.29 -33.18 -29.31
N ALA A 5 -8.31 -33.03 -28.42
CA ALA A 5 -8.30 -31.96 -27.45
C ALA A 5 -7.86 -30.66 -28.15
N ILE A 6 -8.83 -29.89 -28.62
CA ILE A 6 -8.63 -28.49 -28.98
C ILE A 6 -8.38 -27.76 -27.67
N ILE A 7 -7.13 -27.37 -27.42
CA ILE A 7 -6.77 -26.48 -26.32
C ILE A 7 -7.27 -25.11 -26.75
N GLU A 8 -8.42 -24.68 -26.23
CA GLU A 8 -8.84 -23.28 -26.26
C GLU A 8 -7.78 -22.49 -25.48
N GLN A 9 -6.85 -21.89 -26.23
CA GLN A 9 -6.02 -20.82 -25.71
C GLN A 9 -6.95 -19.63 -25.50
N ASP A 10 -7.41 -19.45 -24.27
CA ASP A 10 -7.97 -18.19 -23.80
C ASP A 10 -6.95 -17.09 -24.13
N ALA A 11 -7.22 -16.37 -25.21
CA ALA A 11 -6.51 -15.16 -25.54
C ALA A 11 -6.80 -14.16 -24.41
N VAL A 12 -5.87 -14.05 -23.46
CA VAL A 12 -5.87 -12.99 -22.46
C VAL A 12 -5.77 -11.68 -23.24
N GLU A 13 -6.92 -11.05 -23.47
CA GLU A 13 -6.98 -9.70 -24.00
C GLU A 13 -6.14 -8.82 -23.06
N TYR A 14 -5.00 -8.35 -23.56
CA TYR A 14 -4.26 -7.28 -22.94
C TYR A 14 -5.11 -6.01 -23.07
N ILE A 15 -6.06 -5.86 -22.15
CA ILE A 15 -6.73 -4.58 -21.93
C ILE A 15 -5.62 -3.63 -21.48
N GLU A 16 -5.20 -2.73 -22.37
CA GLU A 16 -4.32 -1.63 -22.00
C GLU A 16 -4.96 -0.92 -20.82
N ARG A 17 -4.31 -1.07 -19.67
CA ARG A 17 -4.84 -0.62 -18.39
C ARG A 17 -4.96 0.90 -18.42
N ALA A 18 -6.14 1.42 -18.12
CA ALA A 18 -6.32 2.84 -17.85
C ALA A 18 -5.30 3.25 -16.78
N GLN A 19 -4.62 4.38 -16.98
CA GLN A 19 -3.59 4.85 -16.06
C GLN A 19 -4.17 4.94 -14.65
N SER A 20 -3.64 4.15 -13.72
CA SER A 20 -4.03 4.24 -12.32
C SER A 20 -3.73 5.64 -11.82
N ARG A 21 -4.75 6.27 -11.22
CA ARG A 21 -4.66 7.54 -10.49
C ARG A 21 -3.61 7.54 -9.37
N PHE A 22 -3.24 6.38 -8.87
CA PHE A 22 -2.06 6.20 -8.03
C PHE A 22 -0.90 5.81 -8.94
N GLU A 23 -0.09 6.78 -9.36
CA GLU A 23 1.04 6.56 -10.26
C GLU A 23 2.03 5.54 -9.65
N GLN A 24 2.02 4.33 -10.20
CA GLN A 24 3.01 3.31 -9.91
C GLN A 24 4.12 3.36 -10.95
N LYS A 25 5.37 3.36 -10.48
CA LYS A 25 6.57 3.20 -11.33
C LYS A 25 7.35 1.95 -10.92
N TRP A 26 8.58 1.83 -11.38
CA TRP A 26 9.45 0.68 -11.10
C TRP A 26 9.65 0.47 -9.58
N THR A 27 9.57 -0.79 -9.15
CA THR A 27 9.69 -1.23 -7.75
C THR A 27 11.07 -1.84 -7.49
N HIS A 28 11.67 -1.54 -6.34
CA HIS A 28 12.90 -2.13 -5.81
C HIS A 28 12.64 -2.72 -4.42
N THR A 29 13.23 -3.87 -4.10
CA THR A 29 13.10 -4.50 -2.78
C THR A 29 14.23 -4.09 -1.86
N LEU A 30 13.92 -3.72 -0.61
CA LEU A 30 14.94 -3.41 0.41
C LEU A 30 15.07 -4.55 1.41
N TYR A 31 16.29 -5.05 1.61
CA TYR A 31 16.61 -5.94 2.72
C TYR A 31 17.37 -5.15 3.79
N ALA A 32 16.65 -4.58 4.76
CA ALA A 32 17.28 -3.90 5.89
C ALA A 32 17.42 -4.85 7.10
N GLN A 33 18.66 -5.11 7.50
CA GLN A 33 19.02 -5.68 8.80
C GLN A 33 19.58 -4.55 9.68
N ASP A 34 18.73 -3.82 10.41
CA ASP A 34 19.10 -3.09 11.64
C ASP A 34 17.90 -2.40 12.33
N PRO A 35 17.96 -2.11 13.65
CA PRO A 35 16.78 -2.21 14.52
C PRO A 35 16.03 -0.90 14.83
N ILE A 36 16.44 0.26 14.29
CA ILE A 36 15.82 1.55 14.66
C ILE A 36 15.58 2.41 13.42
N PHE A 37 14.59 2.01 12.61
CA PHE A 37 14.07 2.87 11.56
C PHE A 37 12.89 3.67 12.10
N LEU A 38 13.13 4.94 12.44
CA LEU A 38 12.07 5.86 12.88
C LEU A 38 11.58 6.67 11.68
N PHE A 39 10.29 6.56 11.36
CA PHE A 39 9.67 7.41 10.36
C PHE A 39 9.40 8.79 10.95
N SER A 40 9.63 9.84 10.15
CA SER A 40 9.38 11.21 10.61
C SER A 40 7.89 11.45 10.84
N SER A 41 7.54 11.99 12.01
CA SER A 41 6.17 12.40 12.31
C SER A 41 5.99 13.89 12.08
N HIS A 42 4.78 14.30 11.68
CA HIS A 42 4.42 15.71 11.57
C HIS A 42 2.97 15.91 12.05
N ARG A 43 2.68 17.12 12.54
CA ARG A 43 1.35 17.51 13.01
C ARG A 43 0.64 18.25 11.89
N VAL A 44 -0.52 17.74 11.48
CA VAL A 44 -1.32 18.35 10.40
C VAL A 44 -2.36 19.31 10.98
N GLU A 45 -3.01 18.91 12.06
CA GLU A 45 -4.00 19.69 12.81
C GLU A 45 -3.77 19.50 14.32
N PRO A 46 -4.39 20.34 15.18
CA PRO A 46 -4.31 20.16 16.63
C PRO A 46 -4.77 18.74 17.03
N GLY A 47 -3.82 17.90 17.44
CA GLY A 47 -4.09 16.52 17.88
C GLY A 47 -3.98 15.44 16.80
N ILE A 48 -3.83 15.79 15.52
CA ILE A 48 -3.63 14.80 14.45
C ILE A 48 -2.14 14.65 14.15
N LEU A 49 -1.58 13.47 14.47
CA LEU A 49 -0.21 13.10 14.15
C LEU A 49 -0.18 12.10 13.00
N GLU A 50 0.69 12.36 12.03
CA GLU A 50 0.89 11.51 10.86
C GLU A 50 2.37 11.17 10.69
N HIS A 51 2.64 9.94 10.27
CA HIS A 51 4.00 9.46 10.02
C HIS A 51 4.23 9.35 8.52
N LYS A 52 5.33 9.95 8.05
CA LYS A 52 5.72 9.91 6.65
C LYS A 52 6.48 8.62 6.37
N ILE A 53 5.89 7.74 5.56
CA ILE A 53 6.47 6.46 5.15
C ILE A 53 6.94 6.45 3.69
N SER A 54 7.01 7.64 3.07
CA SER A 54 7.30 7.79 1.64
C SER A 54 8.62 7.15 1.22
N SER A 55 9.62 7.11 2.12
CA SER A 55 10.90 6.47 1.84
C SER A 55 10.73 5.01 1.43
N VAL A 56 9.95 4.22 2.17
CA VAL A 56 9.72 2.80 1.85
C VAL A 56 8.73 2.68 0.68
N ALA A 57 7.68 3.51 0.66
CA ALA A 57 6.69 3.49 -0.43
C ALA A 57 7.29 3.76 -1.82
N TRP A 58 8.31 4.63 -1.89
CA TRP A 58 9.06 4.89 -3.13
C TRP A 58 9.77 3.64 -3.65
N HIS A 59 10.32 2.81 -2.75
CA HIS A 59 10.93 1.55 -3.14
C HIS A 59 9.86 0.59 -3.66
N CYS A 60 8.65 0.60 -3.10
CA CYS A 60 7.52 -0.18 -3.64
C CYS A 60 6.97 0.37 -4.98
N GLY A 61 7.48 1.48 -5.51
CA GLY A 61 7.05 2.08 -6.77
C GLY A 61 5.96 3.16 -6.64
N ILE A 62 5.57 3.54 -5.43
CA ILE A 62 4.54 4.57 -5.16
C ILE A 62 5.22 5.93 -5.04
N GLN A 63 5.20 6.78 -6.08
CA GLN A 63 5.96 8.04 -6.08
C GLN A 63 5.32 9.18 -5.28
N SER A 64 3.99 9.17 -5.13
CA SER A 64 3.28 10.15 -4.32
C SER A 64 3.72 10.07 -2.86
N PRO A 65 3.81 11.21 -2.15
CA PRO A 65 4.09 11.20 -0.71
C PRO A 65 3.04 10.38 0.04
N VAL A 66 3.48 9.33 0.74
CA VAL A 66 2.61 8.47 1.57
C VAL A 66 2.77 8.79 3.05
N PHE A 67 1.63 8.97 3.70
CA PHE A 67 1.49 9.20 5.13
C PHE A 67 0.58 8.15 5.76
N VAL A 68 0.86 7.79 7.00
CA VAL A 68 0.02 6.88 7.80
C VAL A 68 -0.45 7.56 9.09
N SER A 69 -1.65 7.19 9.53
CA SER A 69 -2.17 7.64 10.81
C SER A 69 -1.30 7.19 11.99
N HIS A 70 -1.28 7.98 13.06
CA HIS A 70 -0.58 7.61 14.30
C HIS A 70 -1.03 6.25 14.83
N THR A 71 -2.33 5.96 14.81
CA THR A 71 -2.91 4.72 15.29
C THR A 71 -2.42 3.52 14.48
N LEU A 72 -2.46 3.61 13.15
CA LEU A 72 -1.95 2.54 12.27
C LEU A 72 -0.46 2.33 12.51
N TYR A 73 0.30 3.43 12.61
CA TYR A 73 1.73 3.38 12.82
C TYR A 73 2.10 2.65 14.11
N TYR A 74 1.57 3.07 15.25
CA TYR A 74 1.91 2.45 16.52
C TYR A 74 1.41 1.01 16.60
N LYS A 75 0.18 0.74 16.16
CA LYS A 75 -0.45 -0.57 16.33
C LYS A 75 0.11 -1.64 15.38
N HIS A 76 0.38 -1.28 14.12
CA HIS A 76 0.69 -2.26 13.08
C HIS A 76 2.10 -2.13 12.48
N ILE A 77 2.72 -0.94 12.53
CA ILE A 77 4.07 -0.74 11.98
C ILE A 77 5.14 -0.86 13.05
N MET A 78 5.01 -0.12 14.15
CA MET A 78 5.99 -0.07 15.25
C MET A 78 5.87 -1.25 16.22
N ASN A 79 4.66 -1.59 16.66
CA ASN A 79 4.45 -2.72 17.59
C ASN A 79 4.37 -4.09 16.88
N GLY A 80 4.78 -4.18 15.61
CA GLY A 80 4.78 -5.44 14.87
C GLY A 80 5.88 -6.40 15.35
N LEU A 81 5.68 -7.72 15.17
CA LEU A 81 6.69 -8.74 15.50
C LEU A 81 7.93 -8.69 14.59
N GLN A 82 7.83 -8.02 13.43
CA GLN A 82 8.91 -7.82 12.46
C GLN A 82 9.34 -6.34 12.38
N ASN A 83 10.48 -6.10 11.71
CA ASN A 83 11.01 -4.77 11.46
C ASN A 83 9.93 -3.84 10.85
N PRO A 84 9.77 -2.60 11.36
CA PRO A 84 8.86 -1.58 10.81
C PRO A 84 8.90 -1.41 9.29
N VAL A 85 10.08 -1.55 8.66
CA VAL A 85 10.23 -1.47 7.20
C VAL A 85 9.42 -2.56 6.50
N LYS A 86 9.51 -3.82 6.95
CA LYS A 86 8.75 -4.94 6.37
C LYS A 86 7.24 -4.78 6.54
N ASN A 87 6.83 -4.22 7.68
CA ASN A 87 5.41 -3.95 7.94
C ASN A 87 4.88 -2.88 6.97
N VAL A 88 5.70 -1.87 6.66
CA VAL A 88 5.37 -0.86 5.64
C VAL A 88 5.39 -1.45 4.24
N GLU A 89 6.36 -2.30 3.88
CA GLU A 89 6.36 -3.00 2.58
C GLU A 89 5.09 -3.83 2.41
N THR A 90 4.69 -4.57 3.44
CA THR A 90 3.46 -5.38 3.43
C THR A 90 2.22 -4.49 3.25
N LEU A 91 2.16 -3.34 3.93
CA LEU A 91 1.11 -2.34 3.74
C LEU A 91 1.09 -1.81 2.29
N CYS A 92 2.25 -1.45 1.74
CA CYS A 92 2.37 -0.93 0.38
C CYS A 92 1.96 -1.98 -0.67
N HIS A 93 2.35 -3.24 -0.50
CA HIS A 93 1.93 -4.32 -1.40
C HIS A 93 0.42 -4.57 -1.34
N ALA A 94 -0.18 -4.56 -0.14
CA ALA A 94 -1.62 -4.69 0.01
C ALA A 94 -2.38 -3.52 -0.64
N PHE A 95 -1.86 -2.30 -0.50
CA PHE A 95 -2.39 -1.11 -1.15
C PHE A 95 -2.31 -1.21 -2.68
N LEU A 96 -1.14 -1.58 -3.24
CA LEU A 96 -0.96 -1.74 -4.68
C LEU A 96 -1.89 -2.81 -5.27
N TYR A 97 -2.02 -3.95 -4.58
CA TYR A 97 -2.95 -4.99 -4.98
C TYR A 97 -4.41 -4.48 -4.99
N ALA A 98 -4.79 -3.69 -4.00
CA ALA A 98 -6.12 -3.09 -3.98
C ALA A 98 -6.33 -2.06 -5.10
N VAL A 99 -5.29 -1.29 -5.45
CA VAL A 99 -5.28 -0.40 -6.62
C VAL A 99 -5.41 -1.19 -7.92
N ASP A 100 -4.82 -2.39 -7.98
CA ASP A 100 -4.99 -3.33 -9.10
C ASP A 100 -6.40 -3.87 -9.23
N CYS A 101 -7.08 -4.04 -8.10
CA CYS A 101 -8.46 -4.52 -8.07
C CYS A 101 -9.51 -3.41 -8.20
N ASP A 102 -9.14 -2.13 -8.06
CA ASP A 102 -10.09 -1.02 -8.14
C ASP A 102 -10.52 -0.75 -9.59
N THR A 103 -11.76 -1.11 -9.89
CA THR A 103 -12.40 -0.90 -11.19
C THR A 103 -13.24 0.38 -11.24
N GLN A 104 -13.41 1.04 -10.09
CA GLN A 104 -14.36 2.15 -9.93
C GLN A 104 -13.66 3.52 -9.75
N ASP A 105 -12.34 3.53 -9.84
CA ASP A 105 -11.49 4.73 -9.77
C ASP A 105 -11.80 5.62 -8.55
N ARG A 106 -12.07 5.00 -7.39
CA ARG A 106 -12.57 5.72 -6.20
C ARG A 106 -11.45 6.53 -5.53
N CYS A 107 -11.82 7.64 -4.91
CA CYS A 107 -10.88 8.46 -4.12
C CYS A 107 -10.51 7.88 -2.76
N ILE A 108 -11.24 6.83 -2.37
CA ILE A 108 -11.13 6.13 -1.11
C ILE A 108 -11.06 4.65 -1.45
N LEU A 109 -10.02 3.99 -0.98
CA LEU A 109 -9.77 2.58 -1.24
C LEU A 109 -9.66 1.85 0.09
N GLU A 110 -10.58 0.92 0.34
CA GLU A 110 -10.53 0.03 1.49
C GLU A 110 -9.87 -1.28 1.09
N PHE A 111 -8.95 -1.76 1.92
CA PHE A 111 -8.20 -2.99 1.63
C PHE A 111 -7.80 -3.72 2.90
N VAL A 112 -7.53 -5.01 2.74
CA VAL A 112 -7.07 -5.88 3.82
C VAL A 112 -5.56 -6.01 3.73
N VAL A 113 -4.88 -5.72 4.82
CA VAL A 113 -3.44 -5.94 4.94
C VAL A 113 -3.22 -7.30 5.59
N PRO A 114 -2.56 -8.25 4.90
CA PRO A 114 -2.19 -9.51 5.52
C PRO A 114 -1.18 -9.18 6.64
N GLY A 115 -1.57 -9.42 7.89
CA GLY A 115 -0.69 -9.13 9.01
C GLY A 115 0.56 -10.00 8.91
N ASN A 116 1.71 -9.40 9.15
CA ASN A 116 2.99 -10.09 9.02
C ASN A 116 3.38 -10.68 10.39
N ASN A 117 2.97 -11.94 10.63
CA ASN A 117 2.91 -12.60 11.94
C ASN A 117 1.92 -11.94 12.94
N SER A 118 1.11 -10.99 12.48
CA SER A 118 0.01 -10.38 13.24
C SER A 118 -1.33 -10.71 12.57
N PRO A 119 -2.47 -10.51 13.25
CA PRO A 119 -3.78 -10.62 12.60
C PRO A 119 -3.88 -9.65 11.42
N ALA A 120 -4.53 -10.08 10.35
CA ALA A 120 -4.88 -9.20 9.26
C ALA A 120 -5.74 -8.04 9.76
N TYR A 121 -5.56 -6.86 9.16
CA TYR A 121 -6.29 -5.65 9.54
C TYR A 121 -6.80 -4.92 8.31
N LYS A 122 -7.85 -4.13 8.48
CA LYS A 122 -8.38 -3.27 7.43
C LYS A 122 -7.70 -1.92 7.46
N ALA A 123 -7.40 -1.42 6.27
CA ALA A 123 -6.88 -0.09 6.07
C ALA A 123 -7.67 0.64 4.99
N THR A 124 -7.77 1.95 5.13
CA THR A 124 -8.39 2.83 4.15
C THR A 124 -7.35 3.82 3.66
N ALA A 125 -7.16 3.90 2.34
CA ALA A 125 -6.31 4.88 1.68
C ALA A 125 -7.14 6.00 1.05
N TYR A 126 -6.67 7.24 1.21
CA TYR A 126 -7.29 8.45 0.70
C TYR A 126 -6.28 9.22 -0.16
N LEU A 127 -6.72 9.68 -1.33
CA LEU A 127 -5.93 10.61 -2.13
C LEU A 127 -6.25 12.07 -1.74
N ARG A 128 -5.29 12.75 -1.11
CA ARG A 128 -5.38 14.15 -0.70
C ARG A 128 -4.92 15.11 -1.81
N ARG A 129 -5.74 15.25 -2.85
CA ARG A 129 -5.44 16.12 -4.02
C ARG A 129 -5.26 17.60 -3.65
N HIS A 130 -6.03 18.12 -2.69
CA HIS A 130 -6.05 19.55 -2.35
C HIS A 130 -4.92 20.03 -1.43
N LEU A 131 -4.23 19.11 -0.74
CA LEU A 131 -3.17 19.46 0.20
C LEU A 131 -1.80 19.39 -0.48
N ASN A 132 -1.37 18.19 -0.87
CA ASN A 132 0.00 17.94 -1.36
C ASN A 132 0.06 16.84 -2.42
N ASN A 133 -1.07 16.50 -3.04
CA ASN A 133 -1.22 15.31 -3.88
C ASN A 133 -0.62 14.05 -3.21
N SER A 134 -0.97 13.85 -1.94
CA SER A 134 -0.43 12.80 -1.09
C SER A 134 -1.44 11.68 -0.86
N ILE A 135 -0.94 10.50 -0.51
CA ILE A 135 -1.73 9.36 -0.09
C ILE A 135 -1.70 9.30 1.43
N TYR A 136 -2.86 9.23 2.05
CA TYR A 136 -3.00 9.02 3.49
C TYR A 136 -3.66 7.68 3.76
N ILE A 137 -3.09 6.89 4.66
CA ILE A 137 -3.59 5.57 5.01
C ILE A 137 -3.88 5.50 6.51
N GLU A 138 -5.05 5.00 6.87
CA GLU A 138 -5.43 4.78 8.26
C GLU A 138 -5.99 3.38 8.48
N SER A 139 -5.98 2.93 9.73
CA SER A 139 -6.59 1.66 10.12
C SER A 139 -8.09 1.86 10.28
N THR A 140 -8.86 1.01 9.61
CA THR A 140 -10.31 0.89 9.81
C THR A 140 -10.53 -0.12 10.94
N THR A 141 -11.41 0.22 11.90
CA THR A 141 -11.82 -0.68 12.98
C THR A 141 -12.67 -1.84 12.49
#